data_AF-A0A958DIZ7-F1
#
_entry.id   AF-A0A958DIZ7-F1
#
_cell.length_a   1.000
_cell.length_b   1.000
_cell.length_c   1.000
_cell.angle_alpha   90.00
_cell.angle_beta   90.00
_cell.angle_gamma   90.00
#
_symmetry.space_group_name_H-M   'P 1'
#
loop_
_entity.id
_entity.type
_entity.pdbx_description
1 polymer ?
#
loop_
_entity_poly.entity_id
_entity_poly.type
_entity_poly.pdbx_seq_one_letter_code
_entity_poly.pdbx_strand_id
1 'polypeptide(L)' 'GMTGPVDSVIGMDTQRAIDRFILQSHVYYSVAKHNIRLNGAVVEIDESTGKAKEIYRINLNKSEIQ' A
#
# COMPACT_ATOMS: atom_id res chain seq x y z
N GLY A 1 6.02 -0.54 0.90
CA GLY A 1 4.89 -0.53 -0.06
C GLY A 1 3.77 0.33 0.51
N MET A 2 2.61 0.37 -0.15
CA MET A 2 1.40 1.04 0.35
C MET A 2 0.59 0.08 1.22
N THR A 3 -0.01 0.57 2.31
CA THR A 3 -1.00 -0.19 3.10
C THR A 3 -2.39 0.26 2.70
N GLY A 4 -3.20 -0.64 2.17
CA GLY A 4 -4.50 -0.32 1.58
C GLY A 4 -4.93 -1.30 0.50
N PRO A 5 -5.94 -0.93 -0.31
CA PRO A 5 -6.46 -1.76 -1.38
C PRO A 5 -5.41 -1.95 -2.48
N VAL A 6 -5.06 -3.20 -2.79
CA VAL A 6 -4.11 -3.50 -3.87
C VAL A 6 -4.76 -3.56 -5.24
N ASP A 7 -6.03 -3.94 -5.31
CA ASP A 7 -6.81 -3.91 -6.55
C ASP A 7 -7.29 -2.48 -6.81
N SER A 8 -6.32 -1.60 -7.09
CA SER A 8 -6.50 -0.16 -7.16
C SER A 8 -5.39 0.50 -7.98
N VAL A 9 -5.56 1.78 -8.31
CA VAL A 9 -4.48 2.63 -8.84
C VAL A 9 -4.04 3.58 -7.72
N ILE A 10 -2.94 3.24 -7.05
CA ILE A 10 -2.40 4.00 -5.91
C ILE A 10 -3.47 4.25 -4.82
N GLY A 11 -4.27 3.21 -4.52
CA GLY A 11 -5.32 3.24 -3.50
C GLY A 11 -6.67 3.77 -4.00
N MET A 12 -6.74 4.29 -5.22
CA MET A 12 -7.96 4.82 -5.81
C MET A 12 -8.66 3.78 -6.69
N ASP A 13 -9.97 3.94 -6.84
CA ASP A 13 -10.78 3.17 -7.78
C ASP A 13 -10.17 3.21 -9.18
N THR A 14 -9.99 2.02 -9.75
CA THR A 14 -9.30 1.83 -11.02
C THR A 14 -10.02 2.53 -12.17
N GLN A 15 -11.35 2.48 -12.22
CA GLN A 15 -12.10 3.09 -13.32
C GLN A 15 -11.99 4.61 -13.26
N ARG A 16 -12.12 5.21 -12.07
CA ARG A 16 -11.95 6.67 -11.90
C ARG A 16 -10.56 7.15 -12.29
N ALA A 17 -9.53 6.37 -11.97
CA ALA A 17 -8.16 6.67 -12.39
C ALA A 17 -8.02 6.61 -13.92
N ILE A 18 -8.54 5.57 -14.57
CA ILE A 18 -8.51 5.42 -16.03
C ILE A 18 -9.26 6.56 -16.72
N ASP A 19 -10.48 6.89 -16.26
CA ASP A 19 -11.31 7.96 -16.83
C ASP A 19 -10.58 9.30 -16.79
N ARG A 20 -9.87 9.61 -15.70
CA ARG A 20 -9.06 10.84 -15.61
C ARG A 20 -7.99 10.90 -16.69
N PHE A 21 -7.32 9.79 -16.98
CA PHE A 21 -6.26 9.76 -18.00
C PHE A 21 -6.80 9.82 -19.42
N ILE A 22 -7.90 9.12 -19.72
CA ILE A 22 -8.50 9.09 -21.05
C ILE A 22 -9.21 10.41 -21.36
N LEU A 23 -10.07 10.89 -20.44
CA LEU A 23 -10.89 12.09 -20.66
C LEU A 23 -10.11 13.39 -20.48
N GLN A 24 -8.92 13.33 -19.87
CA GLN A 24 -8.08 14.49 -19.54
C GLN A 24 -8.85 15.60 -18.82
N SER A 25 -9.84 15.22 -18.01
CA SER A 25 -10.75 16.12 -17.30
C SER A 25 -10.76 15.82 -15.81
N HIS A 26 -11.42 16.70 -15.04
CA HIS A 26 -11.55 16.52 -13.60
C HIS A 26 -12.53 15.38 -13.27
N VAL A 27 -12.00 14.25 -12.78
CA VAL A 27 -12.78 13.11 -12.30
C VAL A 27 -12.65 13.01 -10.79
N TYR A 28 -13.78 12.85 -10.09
CA TYR A 28 -13.77 12.63 -8.66
C TYR A 28 -13.17 11.26 -8.34
N TYR A 29 -12.11 11.27 -7.54
CA TYR A 29 -11.51 10.05 -7.02
C TYR A 29 -12.33 9.46 -5.90
N SER A 30 -12.37 8.13 -5.86
CA SER A 30 -12.95 7.34 -4.78
C SER A 30 -11.95 6.29 -4.34
N VAL A 31 -11.91 6.00 -3.04
CA VAL A 31 -11.00 4.98 -2.49
C VAL A 31 -11.48 3.58 -2.88
N ALA A 32 -10.56 2.73 -3.37
CA ALA A 32 -10.85 1.33 -3.66
C ALA A 32 -11.16 0.56 -2.36
N LYS A 33 -11.88 -0.57 -2.44
CA LYS A 33 -12.37 -1.27 -1.24
C LYS A 33 -11.93 -2.73 -1.10
N HIS A 34 -11.34 -3.30 -2.15
CA HIS A 34 -11.07 -4.73 -2.23
C HIS A 34 -9.57 -5.04 -2.08
N ASN A 35 -9.27 -6.29 -1.72
CA ASN A 35 -7.91 -6.82 -1.59
C ASN A 35 -6.97 -5.92 -0.75
N ILE A 36 -7.40 -5.65 0.48
CA ILE A 36 -6.62 -4.85 1.43
C ILE A 36 -5.37 -5.61 1.84
N ARG A 37 -4.21 -4.97 1.71
CA ARG A 37 -2.92 -5.49 2.20
C ARG A 37 -2.26 -4.50 3.16
N LEU A 38 -1.55 -5.05 4.13
CA LEU A 38 -0.63 -4.34 4.98
C LEU A 38 0.80 -4.56 4.48
N ASN A 39 1.50 -3.46 4.26
CA ASN A 39 2.91 -3.49 3.92
C ASN A 39 3.72 -2.74 4.98
N GLY A 40 4.89 -3.25 5.32
CA GLY A 40 5.77 -2.64 6.29
C GLY A 40 7.18 -3.22 6.23
N ALA A 41 8.04 -2.74 7.11
CA ALA A 41 9.36 -3.30 7.33
C ALA A 41 9.63 -3.31 8.83
N VAL A 42 10.12 -4.45 9.34
CA VAL A 42 10.67 -4.58 10.69
C VAL A 42 12.17 -4.49 10.54
N VAL A 43 12.80 -3.61 11.31
CA VAL A 43 14.26 -3.44 11.30
C VAL A 43 14.77 -3.69 12.71
N GLU A 44 15.70 -4.63 12.84
CA GLU A 44 16.41 -4.85 14.10
C GLU A 44 17.59 -3.89 14.18
N ILE A 45 17.71 -3.17 15.30
CA ILE A 45 18.77 -2.17 15.52
C ILE A 45 19.69 -2.65 16.64
N ASP A 46 21.00 -2.54 16.43
CA ASP A 46 21.99 -2.66 17.48
C ASP A 46 21.96 -1.40 18.37
N GLU A 47 21.54 -1.54 19.62
CA GLU A 47 21.44 -0.42 20.56
C GLU A 47 22.78 0.26 20.85
N SER A 48 23.89 -0.48 20.80
CA SER A 48 25.22 0.04 21.14
C SER A 48 25.85 0.87 20.02
N THR A 49 25.58 0.50 18.76
CA THR A 49 26.15 1.18 17.59
C THR A 49 25.15 2.04 16.81
N GLY A 50 23.85 1.88 17.07
CA GLY A 50 22.75 2.50 16.33
C GLY A 50 22.59 1.96 14.90
N LYS A 51 23.32 0.91 14.52
CA LYS A 51 23.28 0.34 13.17
C LYS A 51 22.18 -0.72 13.05
N ALA A 52 21.56 -0.79 11.87
CA ALA A 52 20.64 -1.89 11.55
C ALA A 52 21.40 -3.21 11.44
N LYS A 53 20.92 -4.24 12.13
CA LYS A 53 21.41 -5.62 12.05
C LYS A 53 20.70 -6.37 10.93
N GLU A 54 19.38 -6.31 10.93
CA GLU A 54 18.54 -7.07 10.01
C GLU A 54 17.27 -6.31 9.61
N ILE A 55 16.67 -6.70 8.49
CA ILE A 55 15.42 -6.15 7.98
C ILE A 55 14.50 -7.25 7.43
N TYR A 56 13.26 -7.25 7.89
CA TYR A 56 12.21 -8.16 7.47
C TYR A 56 11.09 -7.37 6.80
N ARG A 57 10.65 -7.82 5.63
CA ARG A 57 9.52 -7.19 4.92
C ARG A 57 8.20 -7.77 5.42
N ILE A 58 7.28 -6.90 5.82
CA ILE A 58 5.90 -7.28 6.07
C ILE A 58 5.10 -7.07 4.78
N ASN A 59 4.42 -8.11 4.33
CA ASN A 59 3.44 -8.06 3.25
C ASN A 59 2.33 -9.06 3.58
N LEU A 60 1.24 -8.56 4.16
CA LEU A 60 0.16 -9.38 4.68
C LEU A 60 -1.15 -9.00 4.01
N ASN A 61 -1.99 -9.98 3.74
CA ASN A 61 -3.38 -9.80 3.33
C ASN A 61 -4.30 -9.71 4.57
N LYS A 62 -5.57 -9.33 4.37
CA LYS A 62 -6.52 -9.17 5.47
C LYS A 62 -6.72 -10.44 6.32
N SER A 63 -6.72 -11.63 5.71
CA SER A 63 -6.90 -12.90 6.43
C SER A 63 -5.69 -13.30 7.29
N GLU A 64 -4.50 -12.82 6.98
CA GLU A 64 -3.28 -13.09 7.77
C GLU A 64 -3.16 -12.20 9.01
N ILE A 65 -4.03 -11.18 9.15
CA ILE A 65 -4.01 -10.20 10.24
C ILE A 65 -5.13 -10.47 11.27
N GLN A 66 -6.15 -11.25 10.92
CA GLN A 66 -7.29 -11.60 11.78
C GLN A 66 -7.08 -12.94 12.48
#